data_AF-A0A1A7Y4Y0-F1
#
_entry.id   AF-A0A1A7Y4Y0-F1
#
_cell.length_a   1.000
_cell.length_b   1.000
_cell.length_c   1.000
_cell.angle_alpha   90.00
_cell.angle_beta   90.00
_cell.angle_gamma   90.00
#
_symmetry.space_group_name_H-M   'P 1'
#
loop_
_entity.id
_entity.type
_entity.pdbx_description
1 polymer ?
#
loop_
_entity_poly.entity_id
_entity_poly.type
_entity_poly.pdbx_seq_one_letter_code
_entity_poly.pdbx_strand_id
1 'polypeptide(L)' 'LTSDGPFKDCYQVRQAGYTTSGMYLLKTDNSDQLIQAWCEHGLDNGGWTVLQRRRDGSVNFFRNWENYNKGFG' A
#
# COMPACT_ATOMS: atom_id res chain seq x y z
N LEU A 1 -15.86 16.58 -5.67
CA LEU A 1 -15.59 15.13 -5.58
C LEU A 1 -14.81 14.76 -6.82
N THR A 2 -13.50 15.01 -6.85
CA THR A 2 -12.69 14.71 -8.04
C THR A 2 -12.49 13.20 -8.13
N SER A 3 -12.90 12.65 -9.26
CA SER A 3 -13.04 11.24 -9.58
C SER A 3 -11.73 10.65 -10.12
N ASP A 4 -10.63 10.71 -9.36
CA ASP A 4 -9.31 10.32 -9.89
C ASP A 4 -9.03 8.80 -9.89
N GLY A 5 -10.04 7.99 -9.62
CA GLY A 5 -10.01 6.53 -9.78
C GLY A 5 -9.23 5.80 -8.69
N PRO A 6 -9.37 4.47 -8.61
CA PRO A 6 -8.47 3.69 -7.77
C PRO A 6 -7.11 3.59 -8.47
N PHE A 7 -6.06 4.08 -7.81
CA PHE A 7 -4.69 4.08 -8.34
C PHE A 7 -4.13 2.67 -8.42
N LYS A 8 -3.31 2.37 -9.43
CA LYS A 8 -2.65 1.06 -9.55
C LYS A 8 -1.69 0.80 -8.40
N ASP A 9 -0.93 1.82 -8.02
CA ASP A 9 0.12 1.76 -7.03
C ASP A 9 0.37 3.15 -6.42
N CYS A 10 1.21 3.20 -5.39
CA CYS A 10 1.58 4.44 -4.73
C CYS A 10 2.38 5.40 -5.62
N TYR A 11 2.96 4.93 -6.73
CA TYR A 11 3.62 5.80 -7.67
C TYR A 11 2.60 6.62 -8.46
N GLN A 12 1.51 6.00 -8.93
CA GLN A 12 0.39 6.73 -9.54
C GLN A 12 -0.30 7.68 -8.56
N VAL A 13 -0.46 7.28 -7.29
CA VAL A 13 -0.92 8.19 -6.21
C VAL A 13 -0.06 9.46 -6.19
N ARG A 14 1.27 9.32 -6.23
CA ARG A 14 2.19 10.46 -6.25
C ARG A 14 2.05 11.30 -7.51
N GLN A 15 1.94 10.67 -8.68
CA GLN A 15 1.77 11.37 -9.96
C GLN A 15 0.47 12.18 -10.02
N ALA A 16 -0.59 11.72 -9.33
CA ALA A 16 -1.83 12.44 -9.18
C ALA A 16 -1.75 13.61 -8.17
N GLY A 17 -0.57 13.90 -7.62
CA GLY A 17 -0.31 15.05 -6.74
C GLY A 17 -0.45 14.76 -5.25
N TYR A 18 -0.78 13.52 -4.87
CA TYR A 18 -0.84 13.12 -3.47
C TYR A 18 0.59 12.86 -2.94
N THR A 19 1.05 13.69 -2.00
CA THR A 19 2.44 13.67 -1.52
C THR A 19 2.57 13.33 -0.03
N THR A 20 1.45 13.13 0.67
CA THR A 20 1.41 12.80 2.10
C THR A 20 1.49 11.30 2.30
N SER A 21 2.49 10.80 3.02
CA SER A 21 2.56 9.37 3.36
C SER A 21 1.34 8.93 4.18
N GLY A 22 0.75 7.78 3.85
CA GLY A 22 -0.48 7.33 4.48
C GLY A 22 -1.10 6.10 3.82
N MET A 23 -2.28 5.70 4.27
CA MET A 23 -3.02 4.59 3.66
C MET A 23 -3.80 5.08 2.45
N TYR A 24 -3.64 4.39 1.32
CA TYR A 24 -4.38 4.62 0.09
C TYR A 24 -5.07 3.34 -0.38
N LEU A 25 -6.14 3.51 -1.16
CA LEU A 25 -6.85 2.41 -1.79
C LEU A 25 -6.34 2.23 -3.22
N LEU A 26 -5.85 1.02 -3.51
CA LEU A 26 -5.23 0.66 -4.78
C LEU A 26 -6.05 -0.39 -5.51
N LYS A 27 -6.06 -0.33 -6.85
CA LYS A 27 -6.64 -1.35 -7.73
C LYS A 27 -5.59 -1.80 -8.73
N THR A 28 -5.05 -3.01 -8.55
CA THR A 28 -4.07 -3.57 -9.47
C THR A 28 -4.71 -3.97 -10.79
N ASP A 29 -4.00 -3.80 -11.92
CA ASP A 29 -4.51 -4.08 -13.27
C ASP A 29 -5.16 -5.47 -13.46
N ASN A 30 -4.69 -6.47 -12.71
CA ASN A 30 -5.11 -7.86 -12.85
C ASN A 30 -6.20 -8.30 -11.85
N SER A 31 -6.78 -7.38 -11.09
CA SER A 31 -7.79 -7.70 -10.07
C SER A 31 -8.81 -6.58 -9.90
N ASP A 32 -10.08 -6.96 -9.76
CA ASP A 32 -11.13 -6.05 -9.32
C ASP A 32 -11.10 -5.78 -7.81
N GLN A 33 -10.21 -6.45 -7.09
CA GLN A 33 -10.04 -6.26 -5.66
C GLN A 33 -9.33 -4.94 -5.36
N LEU A 34 -9.94 -4.18 -4.44
CA LEU A 34 -9.33 -3.01 -3.84
C LEU A 34 -8.46 -3.44 -2.67
N ILE A 35 -7.20 -2.99 -2.67
CA ILE A 35 -6.22 -3.28 -1.63
C ILE A 35 -5.88 -1.98 -0.93
N GLN A 36 -5.89 -1.99 0.40
CA GLN A 36 -5.42 -0.86 1.18
C GLN A 36 -3.92 -1.04 1.47
N ALA A 37 -3.09 -0.08 1.06
CA ALA A 37 -1.64 -0.13 1.27
C ALA A 37 -1.11 1.20 1.81
N TRP A 38 0.00 1.16 2.54
CA TRP A 38 0.71 2.36 2.96
C TRP A 38 1.58 2.86 1.80
N CYS A 39 1.31 4.09 1.37
CA CYS A 39 2.16 4.81 0.44
C CYS A 39 3.17 5.66 1.21
N GLU A 40 4.45 5.41 0.95
CA GLU A 40 5.54 6.21 1.49
C GLU A 40 6.03 7.21 0.44
N HIS A 41 5.81 8.49 0.71
CA HIS A 41 6.15 9.58 -0.18
C HIS A 41 7.32 10.44 0.32
N GLY A 42 7.73 10.28 1.59
CA GLY A 42 8.81 11.04 2.21
C GLY A 42 10.21 10.46 2.00
N LEU A 43 10.32 9.20 1.57
CA LEU A 43 11.60 8.52 1.32
C LEU A 43 11.91 8.45 -0.17
N ASP A 44 13.17 8.71 -0.54
CA ASP A 44 13.77 8.46 -1.86
C ASP A 44 12.83 8.67 -3.05
N ASN A 45 12.58 9.94 -3.40
CA ASN A 45 11.67 10.35 -4.47
C ASN A 45 10.22 9.85 -4.36
N GLY A 46 9.87 9.12 -3.29
CA GLY A 46 8.56 8.63 -2.89
C GLY A 46 7.78 7.84 -3.93
N GLY A 47 6.52 7.54 -3.60
CA GLY A 47 5.69 6.68 -4.42
C GLY A 47 5.91 5.20 -4.14
N TRP A 48 6.45 4.88 -2.97
CA TRP A 48 6.72 3.52 -2.54
C TRP A 48 5.45 2.86 -2.00
N THR A 49 5.06 1.74 -2.59
CA THR A 49 4.03 0.85 -2.03
C THR A 49 4.69 -0.05 -1.00
N VAL A 50 4.35 0.13 0.28
CA VAL A 50 4.93 -0.69 1.35
C VAL A 50 4.20 -2.03 1.43
N LEU A 51 4.93 -3.12 1.14
CA LEU A 51 4.41 -4.49 1.23
C LEU A 51 4.56 -5.11 2.62
N GLN A 52 5.57 -4.70 3.39
CA GLN A 52 5.88 -5.26 4.71
C GLN A 52 6.58 -4.20 5.57
N ARG A 53 6.28 -4.18 6.88
CA ARG A 53 6.90 -3.26 7.84
C ARG A 53 7.20 -3.96 9.18
N ARG A 54 8.38 -3.71 9.75
CA ARG A 54 8.79 -4.12 11.10
C ARG A 54 9.24 -2.86 11.86
N ARG A 55 8.77 -2.68 13.10
CA ARG A 55 9.15 -1.51 13.91
C ARG A 55 9.51 -1.87 15.36
N ASP A 56 8.65 -2.62 16.03
CA ASP A 56 8.72 -2.83 17.48
C ASP A 56 8.45 -4.27 17.93
N GLY A 57 8.18 -5.18 17.00
CA GLY A 57 7.88 -6.58 17.30
C GLY A 57 6.45 -6.84 17.81
N SER A 58 5.54 -5.85 17.74
CA SER A 58 4.13 -5.98 18.12
C SER A 58 3.37 -7.05 17.33
N VAL A 59 3.78 -7.31 16.08
CA VAL A 59 3.16 -8.31 15.20
C VAL A 59 4.06 -9.54 15.12
N ASN A 60 3.47 -10.72 15.37
CA ASN A 60 4.16 -12.00 15.18
C ASN A 60 4.18 -12.40 13.69
N PHE A 61 5.38 -12.67 13.17
CA PHE A 61 5.64 -13.09 11.79
C PHE A 61 5.78 -14.62 11.62
N PHE A 62 5.82 -15.38 12.71
CA PHE A 62 5.76 -16.84 12.64
C PHE A 62 4.32 -17.28 12.39
N ARG A 63 3.95 -17.38 11.10
CA ARG A 63 2.59 -17.62 10.60
C ARG A 63 2.59 -18.71 9.52
N ASN A 64 1.43 -19.35 9.34
CA ASN A 64 1.23 -20.33 8.28
C ASN A 64 1.05 -19.68 6.89
N TRP A 65 1.04 -20.50 5.84
CA TRP A 65 0.89 -20.06 4.45
C TRP A 65 -0.36 -19.22 4.20
N GLU A 66 -1.50 -19.64 4.74
CA GLU A 66 -2.78 -18.96 4.52
C GLU A 66 -2.75 -17.51 5.02
N ASN A 67 -2.16 -17.26 6.19
CA ASN A 67 -2.01 -15.91 6.73
C ASN A 67 -1.08 -15.05 5.86
N TYR A 68 0.02 -15.61 5.35
CA TYR A 68 0.92 -14.89 4.44
C TYR A 68 0.23 -14.53 3.11
N ASN A 69 -0.59 -15.43 2.58
CA ASN A 69 -1.32 -15.20 1.33
C ASN A 69 -2.43 -14.14 1.48
N LYS A 70 -3.14 -14.12 2.62
CA LYS A 70 -4.20 -13.13 2.90
C LYS A 70 -3.66 -11.78 3.40
N GLY A 71 -2.48 -11.77 4.01
CA GLY A 71 -1.92 -10.62 4.73
C GLY A 71 -2.27 -10.65 6.23
N PHE A 72 -1.41 -10.02 7.04
CA PHE A 72 -1.58 -9.86 8.48
C PHE A 72 -0.85 -8.60 8.96
N GLY A 73 -1.23 -8.10 10.14
CA GLY A 73 -0.65 -6.91 10.76
C GLY A 73 -1.66 -6.11 11.54
#